data_AF-A0A4R3JQ12-F1
#
_entry.id   AF-A0A4R3JQ12-F1
#
_cell.length_a   1.000
_cell.length_b   1.000
_cell.length_c   1.000
_cell.angle_alpha   90.00
_cell.angle_beta   90.00
_cell.angle_gamma   90.00
#
_symmetry.space_group_name_H-M   'P 1'
#
loop_
_entity.id
_entity.type
_entity.pdbx_description
1 polymer ?
#
loop_
_entity_poly.entity_id
_entity_poly.type
_entity_poly.pdbx_seq_one_letter_code
_entity_poly.pdbx_strand_id
1 'polypeptide(L)'
;MWIKQMILVVLGLSAGVAAAGGLFSFIVGLGVVSEFADRTHTGDCVLLYEEAIALGGIFGNLFYLFPVTIPYGQIFVPIFGVFGGIFVGCWAMTLAEILNIFPIFIRRVKLLRAIPYIIAGIAFGKGIGSLIYFWKGWG
;
A
#
# COMPACT_ATOMS: atom_id res chain seq x y z
N MET A 1 -27.84 12.81 -24.54
CA MET A 1 -27.16 13.23 -23.29
C MET A 1 -27.12 12.11 -22.25
N TRP A 2 -28.23 11.40 -22.02
CA TRP A 2 -28.33 10.26 -21.10
C TRP A 2 -27.33 9.11 -21.33
N ILE A 3 -27.06 8.72 -22.59
CA ILE A 3 -26.07 7.68 -22.91
C ILE A 3 -24.67 8.02 -22.37
N LYS A 4 -24.25 9.29 -22.47
CA LYS A 4 -22.93 9.73 -21.99
C LYS A 4 -22.86 9.66 -20.46
N GLN A 5 -23.93 10.05 -19.77
CA GLN A 5 -24.02 9.95 -18.30
C GLN A 5 -24.01 8.50 -17.83
N MET A 6 -24.73 7.60 -18.50
CA MET A 6 -24.71 6.16 -18.20
C MET A 6 -23.29 5.58 -18.35
N ILE A 7 -22.58 5.91 -19.44
CA ILE A 7 -21.20 5.45 -19.65
C ILE A 7 -20.26 6.00 -18.58
N LEU A 8 -20.40 7.29 -18.20
CA LEU A 8 -19.60 7.91 -17.13
C LEU A 8 -19.85 7.25 -15.77
N VAL A 9 -21.10 6.90 -15.46
CA VAL A 9 -21.45 6.19 -14.22
C VAL A 9 -20.80 4.81 -14.19
N VAL A 10 -20.87 4.05 -15.30
CA VAL A 10 -20.24 2.72 -15.39
C VAL A 10 -18.73 2.83 -15.25
N LEU A 11 -18.08 3.74 -15.99
CA LEU A 11 -16.63 3.93 -15.90
C LEU A 11 -16.19 4.40 -14.51
N GLY A 12 -16.93 5.33 -13.92
CA GLY A 12 -16.66 5.82 -12.56
C GLY A 12 -16.79 4.73 -11.51
N LEU A 13 -17.85 3.90 -11.58
CA LEU A 13 -18.02 2.74 -10.69
C LEU A 13 -16.92 1.70 -10.90
N SER A 14 -16.59 1.34 -12.14
CA SER A 14 -15.54 0.36 -12.42
C SER A 14 -14.18 0.84 -11.92
N ALA A 15 -13.84 2.11 -12.17
CA ALA A 15 -12.59 2.70 -11.67
C ALA A 15 -12.57 2.76 -10.13
N GLY A 16 -13.69 3.12 -9.51
CA GLY A 16 -13.83 3.14 -8.06
C GLY A 16 -13.66 1.77 -7.41
N VAL A 17 -14.31 0.74 -7.96
CA VAL A 17 -14.18 -0.65 -7.48
C VAL A 17 -12.75 -1.15 -7.65
N ALA A 18 -12.12 -0.88 -8.80
CA ALA A 18 -10.73 -1.28 -9.04
C ALA A 18 -9.76 -0.60 -8.06
N ALA A 19 -9.93 0.70 -7.82
CA ALA A 19 -9.10 1.46 -6.88
C ALA A 19 -9.29 1.00 -5.44
N ALA A 20 -10.54 0.83 -4.99
CA ALA A 20 -10.86 0.37 -3.64
C ALA A 20 -10.35 -1.05 -3.40
N GLY A 21 -10.57 -1.97 -4.35
CA GLY A 21 -10.06 -3.34 -4.29
C GLY A 21 -8.53 -3.38 -4.25
N GLY A 22 -7.86 -2.55 -5.06
CA GLY A 22 -6.40 -2.44 -5.05
C GLY A 22 -5.85 -1.94 -3.71
N LEU A 23 -6.43 -0.88 -3.16
CA LEU A 23 -6.02 -0.32 -1.88
C LEU A 23 -6.27 -1.29 -0.72
N PHE A 24 -7.41 -1.96 -0.70
CA PHE A 24 -7.75 -2.93 0.33
C PHE A 24 -6.86 -4.18 0.25
N SER A 25 -6.68 -4.75 -0.94
CA SER A 25 -5.77 -5.88 -1.16
C SER A 25 -4.34 -5.54 -0.78
N PHE A 26 -3.91 -4.30 -0.98
CA PHE A 26 -2.58 -3.84 -0.61
C PHE A 26 -2.42 -3.79 0.92
N ILE A 27 -3.36 -3.18 1.65
CA ILE A 27 -3.27 -3.06 3.11
C ILE A 27 -3.30 -4.43 3.79
N VAL A 28 -4.19 -5.32 3.34
CA VAL A 28 -4.29 -6.69 3.86
C VAL A 28 -3.06 -7.51 3.46
N GLY A 29 -2.63 -7.42 2.19
CA GLY A 29 -1.48 -8.16 1.67
C GLY A 29 -0.14 -7.77 2.28
N LEU A 30 -0.01 -6.54 2.78
CA LEU A 30 1.15 -6.10 3.55
C LEU A 30 1.23 -6.70 4.95
N GLY A 31 0.17 -7.32 5.45
CA GLY A 31 0.14 -7.93 6.78
C GLY A 31 -0.06 -6.96 7.94
N VAL A 32 -0.38 -5.69 7.67
CA VAL A 32 -0.60 -4.68 8.73
C VAL A 32 -1.77 -5.09 9.64
N VAL A 33 -2.84 -5.65 9.04
CA VAL A 33 -4.03 -6.11 9.78
C VAL A 33 -3.71 -7.30 10.70
N SER A 34 -3.00 -8.30 10.17
CA SER A 34 -2.57 -9.46 10.94
C SER A 34 -1.63 -9.07 12.07
N GLU A 35 -0.70 -8.15 11.82
CA GLU A 35 0.23 -7.66 12.85
C GLU A 35 -0.52 -6.99 14.01
N PHE A 36 -1.51 -6.13 13.69
CA PHE A 36 -2.33 -5.51 14.73
C PHE A 36 -3.09 -6.56 15.53
N ALA A 37 -3.75 -7.50 14.85
CA ALA A 37 -4.53 -8.55 15.50
C ALA A 37 -3.67 -9.48 16.38
N ASP A 38 -2.46 -9.81 15.93
CA ASP A 38 -1.49 -10.62 16.67
C ASP A 38 -0.95 -9.86 17.88
N ARG A 39 -0.59 -8.58 17.73
CA ARG A 39 -0.06 -7.76 18.84
C ARG A 39 -1.09 -7.47 19.92
N THR A 40 -2.34 -7.24 19.57
CA THR A 40 -3.42 -7.04 20.54
C THR A 40 -4.01 -8.36 21.06
N HIS A 41 -3.50 -9.51 20.60
CA HIS A 41 -4.00 -10.84 20.94
C HIS A 41 -5.51 -10.98 20.65
N THR A 42 -5.99 -10.29 19.62
CA THR A 42 -7.39 -10.29 19.18
C THR A 42 -7.49 -10.73 17.72
N GLY A 43 -6.86 -11.87 17.42
CA GLY A 43 -6.97 -12.55 16.12
C GLY A 43 -8.41 -12.87 15.72
N ASP A 44 -9.29 -13.08 16.70
CA ASP A 44 -10.72 -13.34 16.45
C ASP A 44 -11.48 -12.11 15.92
N CYS A 45 -10.90 -10.91 16.10
CA CYS A 45 -11.51 -9.63 15.72
C CYS A 45 -11.00 -9.06 14.38
N VAL A 46 -10.33 -9.86 13.53
CA VAL A 46 -9.78 -9.40 12.23
C VAL A 46 -10.81 -8.68 11.37
N LEU A 47 -12.06 -9.18 11.34
CA LEU A 47 -13.14 -8.56 10.58
C LEU A 47 -13.42 -7.11 11.02
N LEU A 48 -13.31 -6.80 12.31
CA LEU A 48 -13.50 -5.45 12.84
C LEU A 48 -12.39 -4.49 12.40
N TYR A 49 -11.14 -4.99 12.29
CA TYR A 49 -10.04 -4.18 11.76
C TYR A 49 -10.24 -3.88 10.27
N GLU A 50 -10.67 -4.87 9.49
CA GLU A 50 -11.01 -4.69 8.08
C GLU A 50 -12.14 -3.67 7.88
N GLU A 51 -13.21 -3.77 8.67
CA GLU A 51 -14.31 -2.80 8.65
C GLU A 51 -13.87 -1.40 9.07
N ALA A 52 -13.00 -1.27 10.07
CA ALA A 52 -12.43 0.02 10.48
C ALA A 52 -11.58 0.66 9.38
N ILE A 53 -10.79 -0.15 8.65
CA ILE A 53 -10.01 0.32 7.48
C ILE A 53 -10.94 0.74 6.35
N ALA A 54 -11.99 -0.04 6.06
CA ALA A 54 -12.99 0.31 5.05
C ALA A 54 -13.70 1.62 5.38
N LEU A 55 -14.15 1.78 6.64
CA LEU A 55 -14.75 3.03 7.13
C LEU A 55 -13.78 4.20 7.02
N GLY A 56 -12.52 4.02 7.44
CA GLY A 56 -11.47 5.03 7.31
C GLY A 56 -11.25 5.46 5.86
N GLY A 57 -11.25 4.51 4.91
CA GLY A 57 -11.16 4.79 3.47
C GLY A 57 -12.38 5.55 2.95
N ILE A 58 -13.58 5.20 3.38
CA ILE A 58 -14.83 5.91 3.02
C ILE A 58 -14.77 7.36 3.54
N PHE A 59 -14.46 7.56 4.81
CA PHE A 59 -14.35 8.90 5.40
C PHE A 59 -13.23 9.71 4.76
N GLY A 60 -12.05 9.12 4.54
CA GLY A 60 -10.92 9.77 3.88
C GLY A 60 -11.26 10.22 2.46
N ASN A 61 -11.94 9.37 1.69
CA ASN A 61 -12.39 9.72 0.33
C ASN A 61 -13.47 10.82 0.37
N LEU A 62 -14.37 10.79 1.36
CA LEU A 62 -15.38 11.82 1.54
C LEU A 62 -14.76 13.20 1.86
N PHE A 63 -13.78 13.25 2.76
CA PHE A 63 -13.03 14.47 3.06
C PHE A 63 -12.17 14.96 1.90
N TYR A 64 -11.66 14.05 1.06
CA TYR A 64 -10.91 14.42 -0.14
C TYR A 64 -11.82 15.02 -1.23
N LEU A 65 -13.00 14.43 -1.46
CA LEU A 65 -13.92 14.83 -2.52
C LEU A 65 -14.73 16.09 -2.15
N PHE A 66 -15.15 16.19 -0.89
CA PHE A 66 -15.86 17.34 -0.38
C PHE A 66 -14.90 18.17 0.49
N PRO A 67 -14.41 19.32 0.02
CA PRO A 67 -13.58 20.21 0.82
C PRO A 67 -14.41 20.84 1.93
N VAL A 68 -14.66 20.08 2.98
CA VAL A 68 -15.33 20.54 4.19
C VAL A 68 -14.31 21.36 4.97
N THR A 69 -14.48 22.68 4.95
CA THR A 69 -13.68 23.58 5.78
C THR A 69 -14.14 23.45 7.22
N ILE A 70 -13.46 22.62 8.00
CA ILE A 70 -13.71 22.50 9.44
C ILE A 70 -13.05 23.69 10.16
N PRO A 71 -13.83 24.62 10.76
CA PRO A 71 -13.24 25.64 11.63
C PRO A 71 -12.54 24.95 12.82
N TYR A 72 -11.30 25.34 13.11
CA TYR A 72 -10.38 24.68 14.08
C TYR A 72 -9.79 23.32 13.67
N GLY A 73 -9.79 22.98 12.37
CA GLY A 73 -9.16 21.76 11.84
C GLY A 73 -7.70 21.53 12.26
N GLN A 74 -6.96 22.59 12.63
CA GLN A 74 -5.57 22.52 13.11
C GLN A 74 -5.38 21.66 14.37
N ILE A 75 -6.41 21.54 15.22
CA ILE A 75 -6.35 20.70 16.43
C ILE A 75 -6.35 19.20 16.06
N PHE A 76 -6.99 18.84 14.95
CA PHE A 76 -7.07 17.46 14.47
C PHE A 76 -5.80 17.01 13.72
N VAL A 77 -5.00 17.94 13.20
CA VAL A 77 -3.75 17.64 12.47
C VAL A 77 -2.75 16.82 13.31
N PRO A 78 -2.38 17.20 14.55
CA PRO A 78 -1.43 16.42 15.34
C PRO A 78 -2.00 15.04 15.71
N ILE A 79 -3.30 14.94 15.97
CA ILE A 79 -3.97 13.66 16.24
C ILE A 79 -3.85 12.74 15.02
N PHE A 80 -4.17 13.25 13.84
CA PHE A 80 -4.04 12.51 12.59
C PHE A 80 -2.58 12.12 12.29
N GLY A 81 -1.63 13.00 12.62
CA GLY A 81 -0.20 12.74 12.49
C GLY A 81 0.28 11.59 13.39
N VAL A 82 -0.20 11.51 14.64
CA VAL A 82 0.11 10.39 15.54
C VAL A 82 -0.44 9.08 15.01
N PHE A 83 -1.70 9.05 14.56
CA PHE A 83 -2.29 7.86 13.95
C PHE A 83 -1.56 7.44 12.67
N GLY A 84 -1.18 8.40 11.82
CA GLY A 84 -0.35 8.15 10.65
C GLY A 84 1.02 7.57 11.01
N GLY A 85 1.65 8.09 12.07
CA GLY A 85 2.92 7.55 12.59
C GLY A 85 2.79 6.12 13.10
N ILE A 86 1.73 5.80 13.84
CA ILE A 86 1.46 4.43 14.30
C ILE A 86 1.26 3.48 13.11
N PHE A 87 0.47 3.89 12.12
CA PHE A 87 0.25 3.11 10.90
C PHE A 87 1.55 2.83 10.14
N VAL A 88 2.36 3.87 9.88
CA VAL A 88 3.66 3.73 9.20
C VAL A 88 4.63 2.88 10.02
N GLY A 89 4.63 3.01 11.35
CA GLY A 89 5.45 2.21 12.26
C GLY A 89 5.11 0.72 12.21
N CYS A 90 3.81 0.37 12.28
CA CYS A 90 3.36 -1.01 12.12
C CYS A 90 3.72 -1.56 10.75
N TRP A 91 3.51 -0.78 9.69
CA TRP A 91 3.90 -1.19 8.35
C TRP A 91 5.40 -1.46 8.22
N ALA A 92 6.24 -0.57 8.76
CA ALA A 92 7.70 -0.76 8.76
C ALA A 92 8.12 -2.01 9.55
N MET A 93 7.43 -2.31 10.66
CA MET A 93 7.68 -3.51 11.45
C MET A 93 7.35 -4.79 10.66
N THR A 94 6.17 -4.88 10.04
CA THR A 94 5.78 -6.06 9.27
C THR A 94 6.69 -6.27 8.05
N LEU A 95 7.12 -5.19 7.40
CA LEU A 95 8.17 -5.23 6.38
C LEU A 95 9.47 -5.84 6.92
N ALA A 96 9.92 -5.43 8.10
CA ALA A 96 11.13 -5.97 8.72
C ALA A 96 11.00 -7.47 9.03
N GLU A 97 9.83 -7.92 9.48
CA GLU A 97 9.57 -9.35 9.73
C GLU A 97 9.63 -10.17 8.44
N ILE A 98 8.96 -9.73 7.39
CA ILE A 98 9.00 -10.37 6.06
C ILE A 98 10.44 -10.42 5.51
N LEU A 99 11.20 -9.34 5.68
CA LEU A 99 12.60 -9.28 5.25
C LEU A 99 13.49 -10.28 6.01
N ASN A 100 13.21 -10.54 7.29
CA ASN A 100 13.93 -11.57 8.07
C ASN A 100 13.63 -13.00 7.60
N ILE A 101 12.42 -13.23 7.07
CA ILE A 101 11.99 -14.54 6.56
C ILE A 101 12.58 -14.79 5.15
N PHE A 102 12.85 -13.72 4.40
CA PHE A 102 13.30 -13.80 3.01
C PHE A 102 14.59 -14.64 2.79
N PRO A 103 15.67 -14.49 3.59
CA PRO A 103 16.84 -15.37 3.51
C PRO A 103 16.53 -16.85 3.73
N ILE A 104 15.60 -17.16 4.62
CA ILE A 104 15.18 -18.53 4.91
C ILE A 104 14.47 -19.12 3.69
N PHE A 105 13.54 -18.36 3.10
CA PHE A 105 12.82 -18.75 1.90
C PHE A 105 13.77 -19.05 0.72
N ILE A 106 14.73 -18.16 0.46
CA ILE A 106 15.76 -18.34 -0.58
C ILE A 106 16.53 -19.65 -0.39
N ARG A 107 16.92 -19.97 0.84
CA ARG A 107 17.61 -21.23 1.17
C ARG A 107 16.72 -22.44 0.90
N ARG A 108 15.45 -22.38 1.29
CA ARG A 108 14.48 -23.49 1.14
C ARG A 108 14.16 -23.80 -0.32
N VAL A 109 14.05 -22.77 -1.17
CA VAL A 109 13.81 -22.93 -2.62
C VAL A 109 15.09 -23.28 -3.39
N LYS A 110 16.24 -23.44 -2.70
CA LYS A 110 17.57 -23.69 -3.29
C LYS A 110 17.97 -22.61 -4.32
N LEU A 111 17.43 -21.40 -4.18
CA LEU A 111 17.66 -20.29 -5.10
C LEU A 111 19.07 -19.70 -4.96
N LEU A 112 19.83 -20.12 -3.94
CA LEU A 112 21.23 -19.71 -3.71
C LEU A 112 22.12 -19.82 -4.94
N ARG A 113 21.93 -20.83 -5.79
CA ARG A 113 22.70 -20.98 -7.05
C ARG A 113 22.28 -20.00 -8.14
N ALA A 114 21.03 -19.51 -8.10
CA ALA A 114 20.50 -18.55 -9.06
C ALA A 114 20.79 -17.09 -8.68
N ILE A 115 21.09 -16.80 -7.40
CA ILE A 115 21.44 -15.45 -6.92
C ILE A 115 22.50 -14.72 -7.78
N PRO A 116 23.65 -15.33 -8.15
CA PRO A 116 24.64 -14.62 -8.97
C PRO A 116 24.09 -14.24 -10.36
N TYR A 117 23.23 -15.08 -10.95
CA TYR A 117 22.56 -14.76 -12.22
C TYR A 117 21.54 -13.63 -12.06
N ILE A 118 20.81 -13.60 -10.94
CA ILE A 118 19.87 -12.51 -10.61
C ILE A 118 20.63 -11.19 -10.43
N ILE A 119 21.74 -11.19 -9.68
CA ILE A 119 22.57 -10.00 -9.47
C ILE A 119 23.15 -9.51 -10.81
N ALA A 120 23.67 -10.42 -11.64
CA ALA A 120 24.17 -10.08 -12.97
C ALA A 120 23.07 -9.46 -13.86
N GLY A 121 21.86 -10.02 -13.84
CA GLY A 121 20.70 -9.48 -14.56
C GLY A 121 20.32 -8.08 -14.10
N ILE A 122 20.26 -7.84 -12.78
CA ILE A 122 19.97 -6.52 -12.20
C ILE A 122 21.06 -5.52 -12.58
N ALA A 123 22.34 -5.92 -12.51
CA ALA A 123 23.46 -5.08 -12.88
C ALA A 123 23.43 -4.69 -14.36
N PHE A 124 23.14 -5.65 -15.24
CA PHE A 124 23.00 -5.40 -16.68
C PHE A 124 21.82 -4.48 -16.97
N GLY A 125 20.66 -4.73 -16.36
CA GLY A 125 19.46 -3.90 -16.53
C GLY A 125 19.69 -2.46 -16.05
N LYS A 126 20.31 -2.27 -14.88
CA LYS A 126 20.70 -0.95 -14.39
C LYS A 126 21.74 -0.27 -15.27
N GLY A 127 22.72 -1.02 -15.79
CA GLY A 127 23.75 -0.50 -16.69
C GLY A 127 23.17 -0.02 -18.02
N ILE A 128 22.26 -0.78 -18.63
CA ILE A 128 21.55 -0.36 -19.85
C ILE A 128 20.66 0.85 -19.54
N GLY A 129 19.93 0.82 -18.42
CA GLY A 129 19.06 1.92 -18.00
C GLY A 129 19.82 3.23 -17.79
N SER A 130 20.99 3.18 -17.16
CA SER A 130 21.84 4.36 -16.97
C SER A 130 22.46 4.85 -18.29
N LEU A 131 22.85 3.94 -19.19
CA LEU A 131 23.37 4.31 -20.52
C LEU A 131 22.31 5.04 -21.35
N ILE A 132 21.07 4.55 -21.35
CA ILE A 132 19.94 5.19 -22.04
C ILE A 132 19.61 6.54 -21.40
N TYR A 133 19.63 6.64 -20.06
CA TYR A 133 19.39 7.88 -19.34
C TYR A 133 20.40 8.97 -19.74
N PHE A 134 21.68 8.63 -19.78
CA PHE A 134 22.74 9.55 -20.22
C PHE A 134 22.65 9.87 -21.71
N TRP A 135 22.32 8.89 -22.56
CA TRP A 135 22.23 9.10 -24.01
C TRP A 135 21.02 9.96 -24.41
N LYS A 136 19.91 9.88 -23.68
CA LYS A 136 18.73 10.75 -23.88
C LYS A 136 18.82 12.11 -23.17
N GLY A 137 19.86 12.34 -22.36
CA GLY A 137 20.07 13.61 -21.67
C GLY A 137 18.91 13.98 -20.74
N TRP A 138 18.34 13.03 -20.00
CA TRP A 138 17.24 13.27 -19.06
C TRP A 138 17.69 13.91 -17.73
N GLY A 139 18.80 14.66 -17.75
CA GLY A 139 19.32 15.44 -16.62
C GLY A 139 18.98 16.92 -16.74
#